data_AF-A0A2V9JE52-F1
#
_entry.id   AF-A0A2V9JE52-F1
#
_cell.length_a   1.000
_cell.length_b   1.000
_cell.length_c   1.000
_cell.angle_alpha   90.00
_cell.angle_beta   90.00
_cell.angle_gamma   90.00
#
_symmetry.space_group_name_H-M   'P 1'
#
loop_
_entity.id
_entity.type
_entity.pdbx_description
1 polymer ?
#
loop_
_entity_poly.entity_id
_entity_poly.type
_entity_poly.pdbx_seq_one_letter_code
_entity_poly.pdbx_strand_id
1 'polypeptide(L)' 'MLADWHGRGGRTGGVPVVWHGGSSLGFRTHILRIPENRFTVVILTNRNEGDVAALARKVADFYLFRAH' A
#
# COMPACT_ATOMS: atom_id res chain seq x y z
N MET A 1 -8.44 -13.28 10.25
CA MET A 1 -7.78 -12.46 9.23
C MET A 1 -8.80 -12.22 8.14
N LEU A 2 -9.43 -11.04 8.13
CA LEU A 2 -10.28 -10.66 7.01
C LEU A 2 -9.33 -10.05 5.97
N ALA A 3 -9.22 -10.74 4.84
CA ALA A 3 -8.48 -10.29 3.67
C ALA A 3 -9.43 -9.42 2.86
N ASP A 4 -9.27 -8.10 2.92
CA ASP A 4 -9.96 -7.21 2.00
C ASP A 4 -9.26 -7.36 0.63
N TRP A 5 -9.94 -8.04 -0.30
CA TRP A 5 -9.42 -8.32 -1.63
C TRP A 5 -9.83 -7.23 -2.60
N HIS A 6 -8.87 -6.62 -3.34
CA HIS A 6 -9.05 -6.19 -4.73
C HIS A 6 -7.71 -6.22 -5.48
N GLY A 7 -7.58 -7.18 -6.40
CA GLY A 7 -6.43 -7.41 -7.26
C GLY A 7 -6.18 -6.33 -8.32
N ARG A 8 -5.17 -6.60 -9.17
CA ARG A 8 -4.68 -5.79 -10.30
C ARG A 8 -5.67 -4.69 -10.76
N GLY A 9 -5.37 -3.43 -10.47
CA GLY A 9 -6.24 -2.31 -10.89
C GLY A 9 -6.05 -0.96 -10.20
N GLY A 10 -5.21 -0.86 -9.16
CA GLY A 10 -4.89 0.44 -8.55
C GLY A 10 -3.95 1.27 -9.44
N ARG A 11 -3.93 2.59 -9.23
CA ARG A 11 -2.89 3.48 -9.77
C ARG A 11 -2.30 4.35 -8.66
N THR A 12 -0.99 4.53 -8.67
CA THR A 12 -0.26 5.48 -7.81
C THR A 12 0.67 6.28 -8.71
N GLY A 13 0.71 7.61 -8.59
CA GLY A 13 1.51 8.44 -9.52
C GLY A 13 1.19 8.25 -11.00
N GLY A 14 -0.02 7.77 -11.32
CA GLY A 14 -0.39 7.45 -12.70
C GLY A 14 0.17 6.14 -13.25
N VAL A 15 0.80 5.27 -12.47
CA VAL A 15 1.27 3.93 -12.92
C VAL A 15 0.46 2.80 -12.28
N PRO A 16 0.31 1.63 -12.96
CA PRO A 16 -0.40 0.48 -12.42
C PRO A 16 0.26 -0.08 -11.15
N VAL A 17 -0.56 -0.46 -10.17
CA VAL A 17 -0.09 -1.06 -8.92
C VAL A 17 -0.88 -2.33 -8.56
N VAL A 18 -0.23 -3.21 -7.80
CA VAL A 18 -0.84 -4.39 -7.18
C VAL A 18 -0.74 -4.22 -5.67
N TRP A 19 -1.84 -4.39 -4.95
CA TRP A 19 -1.84 -4.20 -3.51
C TRP A 19 -2.71 -5.24 -2.80
N HIS A 20 -2.48 -5.39 -1.50
CA HIS A 20 -3.32 -6.18 -0.63
C HIS A 20 -3.30 -5.59 0.79
N GLY A 21 -4.47 -5.52 1.43
CA GLY A 21 -4.61 -5.12 2.82
C GLY A 21 -4.96 -6.32 3.71
N GLY A 22 -4.56 -6.26 4.97
CA GLY A 22 -4.94 -7.24 5.97
C GLY A 22 -5.45 -6.59 7.24
N SER A 23 -6.50 -7.17 7.82
CA SER A 23 -7.07 -6.73 9.09
C SER A 23 -7.29 -7.92 10.03
N SER A 24 -6.86 -7.75 11.27
CA SER A 24 -7.11 -8.67 12.39
C SER A 24 -7.25 -7.88 13.70
N LEU A 25 -7.68 -8.53 14.77
CA LEU A 25 -7.82 -7.92 16.10
C LEU A 25 -6.51 -7.25 16.55
N GLY A 26 -6.47 -5.92 16.52
CA GLY A 26 -5.29 -5.15 16.93
C GLY A 26 -4.26 -4.93 15.83
N PHE A 27 -4.48 -5.42 14.61
CA PHE A 27 -3.49 -5.34 13.52
C PHE A 27 -4.08 -4.81 12.22
N ARG A 28 -3.30 -3.99 11.53
CA ARG A 28 -3.52 -3.58 10.14
C ARG A 28 -2.25 -3.80 9.34
N THR A 29 -2.42 -4.26 8.10
CA THR A 29 -1.32 -4.45 7.17
C THR A 29 -1.68 -3.92 5.79
N HIS A 30 -0.67 -3.48 5.05
CA HIS A 30 -0.83 -3.13 3.65
C HIS A 30 0.47 -3.42 2.89
N ILE A 31 0.35 -4.08 1.74
CA ILE A 31 1.41 -4.23 0.76
C ILE A 31 0.99 -3.51 -0.52
N LEU A 32 1.87 -2.66 -1.05
CA LEU A 32 1.70 -1.94 -2.31
C LEU A 32 2.91 -2.22 -3.19
N ARG A 33 2.71 -2.76 -4.38
CA ARG A 33 3.76 -3.06 -5.36
C ARG A 33 3.55 -2.25 -6.63
N ILE A 34 4.64 -1.67 -7.12
CA ILE A 34 4.72 -0.93 -8.37
C ILE A 34 5.73 -1.67 -9.26
N PRO A 35 5.29 -2.70 -10.03
CA PRO A 35 6.21 -3.62 -10.71
C PRO A 35 7.11 -2.93 -11.73
N GLU A 36 6.58 -1.97 -12.49
CA GLU A 36 7.33 -1.20 -13.50
C GLU A 36 8.52 -0.46 -12.88
N ASN A 37 8.39 0.00 -11.64
CA ASN A 37 9.44 0.70 -10.90
C ASN A 37 10.26 -0.21 -9.98
N ARG A 38 9.99 -1.53 -9.98
CA ARG A 38 10.60 -2.50 -9.04
C ARG A 38 10.52 -2.07 -7.58
N PHE A 39 9.46 -1.35 -7.21
CA PHE A 39 9.30 -0.74 -5.90
C PHE A 39 8.17 -1.40 -5.11
N THR A 40 8.35 -1.52 -3.80
CA THR A 40 7.35 -2.12 -2.91
C THR A 40 7.35 -1.41 -1.57
N VAL A 41 6.15 -1.09 -1.08
CA VAL A 41 5.92 -0.58 0.28
C VAL A 41 5.19 -1.65 1.07
N VAL A 42 5.67 -1.92 2.27
CA VAL A 42 5.01 -2.81 3.23
C VAL A 42 4.80 -2.04 4.53
N ILE A 43 3.57 -2.03 5.02
CA ILE A 43 3.20 -1.42 6.30
C ILE A 43 2.60 -2.51 7.18
N LEU A 44 3.15 -2.62 8.38
CA LEU A 44 2.67 -3.50 9.45
C LEU A 44 2.47 -2.64 10.69
N THR A 45 1.31 -2.73 11.31
CA THR A 45 1.05 -2.04 12.58
C THR A 45 0.26 -2.92 13.54
N ASN A 46 0.60 -2.81 14.82
CA ASN A 46 -0.12 -3.36 15.97
C ASN A 46 -1.16 -2.37 16.53
N ARG A 47 -1.66 -1.48 15.67
CA ARG A 47 -2.77 -0.56 15.94
C ARG A 47 -3.94 -0.90 15.02
N ASN A 48 -5.16 -0.67 15.53
CA ASN A 48 -6.36 -0.72 14.71
C ASN A 48 -6.64 0.59 13.98
N GLU A 49 -6.01 1.69 14.41
CA GLU A 49 -6.21 3.02 13.84
C GLU A 49 -5.30 3.28 12.63
N GLY A 50 -5.78 4.16 11.74
CA GLY A 50 -5.02 4.70 10.62
C GLY A 50 -5.34 4.02 9.27
N ASP A 51 -5.31 4.82 8.21
CA ASP A 51 -5.43 4.33 6.84
C ASP A 51 -4.06 3.91 6.30
N VAL A 52 -3.74 2.62 6.51
CA VAL A 52 -2.48 2.02 6.04
C VAL A 52 -2.34 2.03 4.52
N ALA A 53 -3.43 2.06 3.76
CA ALA A 53 -3.39 2.14 2.30
C ALA A 53 -3.05 3.55 1.82
N ALA A 54 -3.60 4.59 2.46
CA ALA A 54 -3.21 5.97 2.21
C ALA A 54 -1.75 6.23 2.60
N LEU A 55 -1.28 5.68 3.73
CA LEU A 55 0.11 5.81 4.14
C LEU A 55 1.07 5.16 3.12
N ALA A 56 0.75 3.96 2.63
CA ALA A 56 1.56 3.29 1.62
C ALA A 56 1.68 4.11 0.32
N ARG A 57 0.58 4.74 -0.12
CA ARG A 57 0.58 5.64 -1.28
C ARG A 57 1.45 6.87 -1.05
N LYS A 58 1.35 7.53 0.11
CA LYS A 58 2.21 8.67 0.45
C LYS A 58 3.70 8.32 0.44
N VAL A 59 4.07 7.14 0.94
CA VAL A 59 5.45 6.64 0.88
C VAL A 59 5.88 6.45 -0.58
N ALA A 60 5.05 5.80 -1.40
CA ALA A 60 5.36 5.62 -2.82
C ALA A 60 5.49 6.95 -3.58
N ASP A 61 4.59 7.90 -3.33
CA ASP A 61 4.67 9.25 -3.89
C ASP A 61 5.97 9.95 -3.51
N PHE A 62 6.37 9.86 -2.23
CA PHE A 62 7.60 10.47 -1.75
C PHE A 62 8.87 9.90 -2.40
N TYR A 63 8.95 8.58 -2.59
CA TYR A 63 10.17 7.92 -3.08
C TYR A 63 10.23 7.75 -4.60
N LEU A 64 9.09 7.73 -5.32
CA LEU A 64 9.06 7.49 -6.77
C LEU A 64 8.55 8.65 -7.61
N PHE A 65 7.57 9.42 -7.12
CA PHE A 65 6.84 10.38 -7.96
C PHE A 65 7.11 11.83 -7.59
N ARG A 66 7.75 12.08 -6.45
CA ARG A 66 8.29 13.40 -6.11
C ARG A 66 9.58 13.63 -6.88
N ALA A 67 9.46 14.25 -8.05
CA ALA A 67 10.59 14.80 -8.79
C ALA A 67 11.22 15.96 -8.00
N HIS A 68 12.55 15.97 -7.92
CA HIS A 68 13.33 17.19 -7.69
C HIS A 68 13.55 17.88 -9.03
#